data_AF-A0A1J5KPU9-F1
#
_entry.id   AF-A0A1J5KPU9-F1
#
_cell.length_a   1.000
_cell.length_b   1.000
_cell.length_c   1.000
_cell.angle_alpha   90.00
_cell.angle_beta   90.00
_cell.angle_gamma   90.00
#
_symmetry.space_group_name_H-M   'P 1'
#
loop_
_entity.id
_entity.type
_entity.pdbx_description
1 polymer ?
#
loop_
_entity_poly.entity_id
_entity_poly.type
_entity_poly.pdbx_seq_one_letter_code
_entity_poly.pdbx_strand_id
1 'polypeptide(L)'
;MKFKILCLTLVSTVAFGLSCPKSFDVKKIAKEVLKAEFSGIRVDGMQGHKCIQQGKFPYVLATHDSSNEEASEPQYTISREEEVKINNVKLVDKSSYVYEVSFSVNGVDIDSKKKVLHSDKILLNLFKDNRNISISGCAAVLGAPEKIAIYRDCYTP
;
A
#
# COMPACT_ATOMS: atom_id res chain seq x y z
N MET A 1 -10.96 26.86 46.01
CA MET A 1 -11.83 26.51 44.86
C MET A 1 -11.25 27.12 43.59
N LYS A 2 -11.12 26.31 42.53
CA LYS A 2 -11.38 26.67 41.11
C LYS A 2 -10.36 27.61 40.43
N PHE A 3 -9.78 27.34 39.26
CA PHE A 3 -9.85 26.26 38.27
C PHE A 3 -8.49 26.31 37.53
N LYS A 4 -7.71 25.23 37.50
CA LYS A 4 -6.58 25.13 36.55
C LYS A 4 -7.18 24.78 35.20
N ILE A 5 -7.18 25.73 34.27
CA ILE A 5 -7.53 25.48 32.86
C ILE A 5 -6.35 24.72 32.26
N LEU A 6 -6.46 23.39 32.27
CA LEU A 6 -5.63 22.50 31.49
C LEU A 6 -6.11 22.62 30.04
N CYS A 7 -5.43 23.43 29.25
CA CYS A 7 -5.63 23.49 27.81
C CYS A 7 -5.13 22.16 27.22
N LEU A 8 -6.00 21.15 27.13
CA LEU A 8 -5.81 20.02 26.22
C LEU A 8 -5.90 20.58 24.80
N THR A 9 -4.79 21.06 24.26
CA THR A 9 -4.63 21.11 22.81
C THR A 9 -4.58 19.66 22.34
N LEU A 10 -5.72 19.17 21.86
CA LEU A 10 -5.79 17.98 21.01
C LEU A 10 -4.77 18.18 19.89
N VAL A 11 -3.68 17.42 19.98
CA VAL A 11 -2.70 17.31 18.92
C VAL A 11 -3.42 16.63 17.75
N SER A 12 -3.75 17.42 16.73
CA SER A 12 -4.34 16.98 15.47
C SER A 12 -3.28 16.30 14.59
N THR A 13 -2.71 15.19 15.04
CA THR A 13 -1.58 14.51 14.37
C THR A 13 -1.94 13.55 13.24
N VAL A 14 -3.20 13.46 12.79
CA VAL A 14 -3.59 12.40 11.83
C VAL A 14 -3.67 12.81 10.35
N ALA A 15 -3.33 14.04 9.98
CA ALA A 15 -3.34 14.47 8.56
C ALA A 15 -1.95 14.85 7.98
N PHE A 16 -0.87 14.74 8.77
CA PHE A 16 0.48 14.98 8.29
C PHE A 16 1.04 13.69 7.67
N GLY A 17 0.79 13.47 6.38
CA GLY A 17 1.44 12.34 5.69
C GLY A 17 1.11 12.22 4.20
N LEU A 18 -0.12 12.53 3.80
CA LEU A 18 -0.53 12.40 2.40
C LEU A 18 -0.14 13.63 1.60
N SER A 19 0.63 13.43 0.54
CA SER A 19 1.15 14.47 -0.35
C SER A 19 1.12 13.98 -1.80
N CYS A 20 -0.05 14.05 -2.43
CA CYS A 20 -0.17 13.59 -3.81
C CYS A 20 0.82 14.32 -4.73
N PRO A 21 1.57 13.58 -5.59
CA PRO A 21 2.53 14.21 -6.48
C PRO A 21 1.78 15.16 -7.41
N LYS A 22 2.30 16.37 -7.62
CA LYS A 22 1.65 17.44 -8.41
C LYS A 22 1.24 17.00 -9.82
N SER A 23 1.91 16.00 -10.40
CA SER A 23 1.63 15.44 -11.73
C SER A 23 0.81 14.14 -11.72
N PHE A 24 0.38 13.62 -10.56
CA PHE A 24 -0.26 12.31 -10.41
C PHE A 24 0.49 11.22 -11.19
N ASP A 25 1.82 11.14 -11.01
CA ASP A 25 2.65 10.12 -11.64
C ASP A 25 2.18 8.72 -11.21
N VAL A 26 1.43 8.08 -12.10
CA VAL A 26 0.78 6.79 -11.87
C VAL A 26 1.81 5.72 -11.53
N LYS A 27 2.99 5.76 -12.15
CA LYS A 27 4.05 4.78 -11.90
C LYS A 27 4.61 4.95 -10.49
N LYS A 28 4.78 6.19 -10.04
CA LYS A 28 5.24 6.49 -8.68
C LYS A 28 4.21 6.07 -7.62
N ILE A 29 2.94 6.41 -7.84
CA ILE A 29 1.85 6.02 -6.94
C ILE A 29 1.71 4.51 -6.90
N ALA A 30 1.73 3.83 -8.05
CA ALA A 30 1.63 2.38 -8.12
C ALA A 30 2.80 1.65 -7.44
N LYS A 31 4.02 2.18 -7.53
CA LYS A 31 5.16 1.64 -6.76
C LYS A 31 4.89 1.70 -5.26
N GLU A 32 4.35 2.82 -4.78
CA GLU A 32 4.07 2.97 -3.37
C GLU A 32 2.89 2.11 -2.91
N VAL A 33 1.86 1.94 -3.73
CA VAL A 33 0.80 0.96 -3.48
C VAL A 33 1.41 -0.43 -3.33
N LEU A 34 2.22 -0.89 -4.29
CA LEU A 34 2.90 -2.19 -4.22
C LEU A 34 3.80 -2.29 -3.00
N LYS A 35 4.46 -1.21 -2.59
CA LYS A 35 5.24 -1.17 -1.36
C LYS A 35 4.36 -1.35 -0.13
N ALA A 36 3.19 -0.72 -0.07
CA ALA A 36 2.24 -0.92 1.02
C ALA A 36 1.77 -2.38 1.05
N GLU A 37 1.30 -2.89 -0.09
CA GLU A 37 0.93 -4.31 -0.28
C GLU A 37 1.98 -5.26 0.29
N PHE A 38 3.23 -5.14 -0.17
CA PHE A 38 4.34 -6.00 0.28
C PHE A 38 4.84 -5.68 1.70
N SER A 39 4.43 -4.57 2.30
CA SER A 39 4.67 -4.30 3.73
C SER A 39 3.70 -5.04 4.64
N GLY A 40 2.71 -5.74 4.06
CA GLY A 40 1.79 -6.62 4.76
C GLY A 40 0.46 -5.98 5.14
N ILE A 41 -0.05 -4.98 4.40
CA ILE A 41 -1.37 -4.38 4.76
C ILE A 41 -2.51 -5.39 4.74
N ARG A 42 -2.40 -6.45 3.93
CA ARG A 42 -3.35 -7.56 3.79
C ARG A 42 -2.90 -8.86 4.48
N VAL A 43 -1.78 -8.85 5.20
CA VAL A 43 -1.28 -10.04 5.90
C VAL A 43 -1.81 -10.06 7.33
N ASP A 44 -2.31 -11.20 7.78
CA ASP A 44 -2.87 -11.35 9.13
C ASP A 44 -1.81 -11.07 10.21
N GLY A 45 -2.25 -10.48 11.32
CA GLY A 45 -1.36 -10.13 12.44
C GLY A 45 -0.44 -8.93 12.19
N MET A 46 -0.47 -8.31 11.00
CA MET A 46 0.35 -7.13 10.69
C MET A 46 -0.27 -5.80 11.12
N GLN A 47 -1.49 -5.80 11.66
CA GLN A 47 -2.15 -4.58 12.16
C GLN A 47 -1.27 -3.86 13.20
N GLY A 48 -0.99 -2.57 12.99
CA GLY A 48 -0.10 -1.79 13.86
C GLY A 48 1.39 -2.13 13.75
N HIS A 49 1.79 -3.08 12.88
CA HIS A 49 3.20 -3.43 12.70
C HIS A 49 4.01 -2.25 12.16
N LYS A 50 5.29 -2.18 12.53
CA LYS A 50 6.22 -1.12 12.10
C LYS A 50 6.31 -0.98 10.58
N CYS A 51 6.00 -2.04 9.82
CA CYS A 51 6.05 -2.02 8.36
C CYS A 51 4.90 -1.24 7.72
N ILE A 52 3.74 -1.15 8.38
CA ILE A 52 2.54 -0.51 7.83
C ILE A 52 2.27 0.89 8.42
N GLN A 53 3.25 1.50 9.09
CA GLN A 53 3.09 2.85 9.64
C GLN A 53 2.92 3.89 8.54
N GLN A 54 1.88 4.74 8.64
CA GLN A 54 1.52 5.75 7.63
C GLN A 54 2.68 6.64 7.18
N GLY A 55 3.63 6.97 8.06
CA GLY A 55 4.80 7.78 7.72
C GLY A 55 5.73 7.18 6.65
N LYS A 56 5.56 5.90 6.31
CA LYS A 56 6.32 5.21 5.25
C LYS A 56 5.67 5.33 3.85
N PHE A 57 4.45 5.87 3.78
CA PHE A 57 3.59 5.87 2.59
C PHE A 57 3.01 7.29 2.36
N PRO A 58 3.75 8.18 1.69
CA PRO A 58 3.33 9.56 1.48
C PRO A 58 2.17 9.79 0.49
N TYR A 59 1.77 8.80 -0.30
CA TYR A 59 0.74 8.88 -1.34
C TYR A 59 -0.46 7.98 -1.06
N VAL A 60 -0.32 6.92 -0.28
CA VAL A 60 -1.41 5.98 0.00
C VAL A 60 -1.70 5.91 1.49
N LEU A 61 -2.97 5.71 1.83
CA LEU A 61 -3.31 5.38 3.21
C LEU A 61 -2.92 3.93 3.48
N ALA A 62 -2.03 3.74 4.44
CA ALA A 62 -1.63 2.42 4.91
C ALA A 62 -2.58 1.99 6.03
N THR A 63 -3.84 1.78 5.67
CA THR A 63 -4.84 1.22 6.57
C THR A 63 -4.92 -0.29 6.32
N HIS A 64 -4.94 -1.08 7.40
CA HIS A 64 -5.28 -2.49 7.30
C HIS A 64 -6.71 -2.60 6.78
N ASP A 65 -6.90 -3.31 5.67
CA ASP A 65 -8.21 -3.52 5.07
C ASP A 65 -8.77 -4.86 5.53
N SER A 66 -9.59 -4.83 6.58
CA SER A 66 -10.26 -6.01 7.13
C SER A 66 -11.30 -6.61 6.18
N SER A 67 -11.63 -5.97 5.06
CA SER A 67 -12.50 -6.54 4.02
C SER A 67 -11.73 -7.34 2.97
N ASN A 68 -10.39 -7.26 2.96
CA ASN A 68 -9.50 -8.00 2.07
C ASN A 68 -8.89 -9.25 2.74
N GLU A 69 -9.58 -9.88 3.69
CA GLU A 69 -9.20 -11.14 4.36
C GLU A 69 -9.01 -12.34 3.38
N GLU A 70 -9.30 -12.16 2.09
CA GLU A 70 -8.87 -13.05 0.99
C GLU A 70 -7.38 -12.90 0.67
N ALA A 71 -6.52 -13.03 1.68
CA ALA A 71 -5.54 -14.11 1.80
C ALA A 71 -4.69 -13.84 3.06
N SER A 72 -4.73 -14.79 3.99
CA SER A 72 -4.21 -14.63 5.35
C SER A 72 -2.69 -14.87 5.45
N GLU A 73 -2.11 -15.59 4.49
CA GLU A 73 -0.71 -16.03 4.55
C GLU A 73 0.09 -15.62 3.30
N PRO A 74 1.29 -15.02 3.48
CA PRO A 74 2.16 -14.72 2.35
C PRO A 74 2.69 -16.01 1.73
N GLN A 75 2.77 -16.06 0.41
CA GLN A 75 3.33 -17.20 -0.33
C GLN A 75 4.82 -16.98 -0.68
N TYR A 76 5.25 -15.72 -0.72
CA TYR A 76 6.60 -15.34 -1.12
C TYR A 76 7.17 -14.26 -0.20
N THR A 77 8.49 -14.30 0.00
CA THR A 77 9.24 -13.20 0.59
C THR A 77 10.01 -12.42 -0.47
N ILE A 78 9.95 -11.09 -0.39
CA ILE A 78 10.68 -10.16 -1.25
C ILE A 78 11.82 -9.58 -0.43
N SER A 79 13.03 -9.54 -0.99
CA SER A 79 14.19 -9.03 -0.21
C SER A 79 14.13 -7.53 -0.01
N ARG A 80 13.77 -6.76 -1.06
CA ARG A 80 13.78 -5.30 -1.07
C ARG A 80 12.85 -4.73 -2.15
N GLU A 81 12.55 -3.44 -2.08
CA GLU A 81 11.68 -2.72 -3.02
C GLU A 81 12.21 -2.73 -4.46
N GLU A 82 13.54 -2.76 -4.66
CA GLU A 82 14.16 -2.76 -5.99
C GLU A 82 13.83 -4.02 -6.81
N GLU A 83 13.38 -5.10 -6.16
CA GLU A 83 12.95 -6.31 -6.84
C GLU A 83 11.62 -6.13 -7.57
N VAL A 84 10.88 -5.04 -7.31
CA VAL A 84 9.58 -4.75 -7.90
C VAL A 84 9.75 -3.90 -9.16
N LYS A 85 9.40 -4.47 -10.31
CA LYS A 85 9.43 -3.79 -11.61
C LYS A 85 8.01 -3.59 -12.14
N ILE A 86 7.60 -2.34 -12.32
CA ILE A 86 6.39 -2.01 -13.09
C ILE A 86 6.70 -2.19 -14.58
N ASN A 87 5.96 -3.09 -15.21
CA ASN A 87 6.12 -3.47 -16.61
C ASN A 87 5.27 -2.60 -17.54
N ASN A 88 4.03 -2.30 -17.14
CA ASN A 88 3.09 -1.52 -17.93
C ASN A 88 2.09 -0.79 -17.03
N VAL A 89 1.60 0.35 -17.50
CA VAL A 89 0.53 1.14 -16.87
C VAL A 89 -0.49 1.48 -17.96
N LYS A 90 -1.72 0.99 -17.82
CA LYS A 90 -2.78 1.16 -18.81
C LYS A 90 -3.98 1.83 -18.16
N LEU A 91 -4.42 2.96 -18.71
CA LEU A 91 -5.70 3.59 -18.33
C LEU A 91 -6.85 2.73 -18.90
N VAL A 92 -7.67 2.17 -18.02
CA VAL A 92 -8.79 1.28 -18.38
C VAL A 92 -10.15 1.96 -18.25
N ASP A 93 -10.29 2.96 -17.37
CA ASP A 93 -11.46 3.83 -17.29
C ASP A 93 -11.03 5.31 -17.20
N LYS A 94 -11.40 6.11 -18.19
CA LYS A 94 -11.08 7.54 -18.26
C LYS A 94 -11.93 8.40 -17.32
N SER A 95 -13.19 8.05 -17.12
CA SER A 95 -14.12 8.81 -16.26
C SER A 95 -13.71 8.71 -14.80
N SER A 96 -13.32 7.51 -14.39
CA SER A 96 -12.99 7.21 -12.99
C SER A 96 -11.48 7.15 -12.74
N TYR A 97 -10.64 7.48 -13.73
CA TYR A 97 -9.18 7.41 -13.65
C TYR A 97 -8.66 6.06 -13.11
N VAL A 98 -9.19 4.96 -13.65
CA VAL A 98 -8.77 3.59 -13.25
C VAL A 98 -7.65 3.11 -14.14
N TYR A 99 -6.58 2.61 -13.52
CA TYR A 99 -5.40 2.10 -14.19
C TYR A 99 -5.18 0.63 -13.85
N GLU A 100 -4.85 -0.17 -14.85
CA GLU A 100 -4.27 -1.50 -14.69
C GLU A 100 -2.74 -1.36 -14.74
N VAL A 101 -2.08 -1.82 -13.68
CA VAL A 101 -0.62 -1.78 -13.54
C VAL A 101 -0.12 -3.21 -13.48
N SER A 102 0.54 -3.66 -14.53
CA SER A 102 1.23 -4.95 -14.51
C SER A 102 2.64 -4.78 -13.94
N PHE A 103 3.06 -5.70 -13.08
CA PHE A 103 4.37 -5.68 -12.45
C PHE A 103 4.98 -7.08 -12.44
N SER A 104 6.28 -7.15 -12.16
CA SER A 104 6.99 -8.38 -11.88
C SER A 104 7.87 -8.19 -10.66
N VAL A 105 8.02 -9.24 -9.85
CA VAL A 105 8.80 -9.22 -8.62
C VAL A 105 9.61 -10.50 -8.47
N ASN A 106 10.89 -10.36 -8.11
CA ASN A 106 11.69 -11.49 -7.67
C ASN A 106 11.48 -11.74 -6.18
N GLY A 107 11.16 -12.98 -5.83
CA GLY A 107 10.96 -13.40 -4.45
C GLY A 107 11.56 -14.77 -4.17
N VAL A 108 11.41 -15.20 -2.93
CA VAL A 108 11.70 -16.56 -2.48
C VAL A 108 10.39 -17.15 -1.99
N ASP A 109 9.99 -18.25 -2.61
CA ASP A 109 8.83 -19.07 -2.20
C ASP A 109 9.02 -19.57 -0.78
N ILE A 110 8.00 -19.39 0.07
CA ILE A 110 8.13 -19.68 1.51
C ILE A 110 8.27 -21.17 1.76
N ASP A 111 7.57 -22.03 1.02
CA ASP A 111 7.59 -23.47 1.24
C ASP A 111 8.85 -24.11 0.66
N SER A 112 9.11 -23.87 -0.62
CA SER A 112 10.18 -24.54 -1.37
C SER A 112 11.55 -23.86 -1.22
N LYS A 113 11.58 -22.64 -0.67
CA LYS A 113 12.78 -21.78 -0.58
C LYS A 113 13.43 -21.46 -1.93
N LYS A 114 12.72 -21.68 -3.05
CA LYS A 114 13.24 -21.42 -4.40
C LYS A 114 13.04 -19.95 -4.77
N LYS A 115 13.99 -19.42 -5.54
CA LYS A 115 13.82 -18.12 -6.20
C LYS A 115 12.73 -18.23 -7.26
N VAL A 116 11.84 -17.24 -7.28
CA VAL A 116 10.76 -17.16 -8.26
C VAL A 116 10.68 -15.75 -8.83
N LEU A 117 10.39 -15.66 -10.13
CA LEU A 117 9.93 -14.42 -10.76
C LEU A 117 8.41 -14.52 -10.87
N HIS A 118 7.71 -13.67 -10.13
CA HIS A 118 6.26 -13.58 -10.20
C HIS A 118 5.85 -12.37 -11.04
N SER A 119 4.81 -12.50 -11.84
CA SER A 119 4.25 -11.40 -12.63
C SER A 119 2.74 -11.38 -12.42
N ASP A 120 2.22 -10.19 -12.15
CA ASP A 120 0.82 -9.99 -11.79
C ASP A 120 0.40 -8.55 -12.10
N LYS A 121 -0.82 -8.18 -11.73
CA LYS A 121 -1.40 -6.87 -11.94
C LYS A 121 -2.18 -6.37 -10.73
N ILE A 122 -2.29 -5.05 -10.65
CA ILE A 122 -3.19 -4.36 -9.72
C ILE A 122 -4.08 -3.39 -10.50
N LEU A 123 -5.30 -3.20 -10.01
CA LEU A 123 -6.21 -2.17 -10.47
C LEU A 123 -6.23 -1.03 -9.46
N LEU A 124 -5.92 0.18 -9.92
CA LEU A 124 -5.84 1.38 -9.10
C LEU A 124 -6.86 2.40 -9.56
N ASN A 125 -7.59 3.00 -8.64
CA ASN A 125 -8.34 4.23 -8.87
C ASN A 125 -7.51 5.41 -8.37
N LEU A 126 -7.21 6.39 -9.24
CA LEU A 126 -6.53 7.62 -8.83
C LEU A 126 -7.52 8.73 -8.48
N PHE A 127 -7.43 9.23 -7.26
CA PHE A 127 -8.27 10.33 -6.81
C PHE A 127 -7.62 11.68 -7.13
N LYS A 128 -8.36 12.53 -7.85
CA LYS A 128 -7.89 13.88 -8.22
C LYS A 128 -8.55 14.99 -7.42
N ASP A 129 -9.63 14.70 -6.71
CA ASP A 129 -10.33 15.66 -5.86
C ASP A 129 -9.87 15.56 -4.40
N ASN A 130 -9.83 16.70 -3.72
CA ASN A 130 -9.33 16.79 -2.34
C ASN A 130 -10.14 15.96 -1.34
N ARG A 131 -11.45 15.76 -1.61
CA ARG A 131 -12.34 15.01 -0.71
C ARG A 131 -11.91 13.56 -0.67
N ASN A 132 -11.82 12.89 -1.82
CA ASN A 132 -11.40 11.51 -1.88
C ASN A 132 -9.94 11.32 -1.46
N ILE A 133 -9.06 12.28 -1.78
CA ILE A 133 -7.66 12.26 -1.31
C ILE A 133 -7.58 12.22 0.23
N SER A 134 -8.41 13.01 0.92
CA SER A 134 -8.43 13.03 2.39
C SER A 134 -8.91 11.73 3.04
N ILE A 135 -9.71 10.93 2.32
CA ILE A 135 -10.34 9.71 2.84
C ILE A 135 -9.53 8.46 2.47
N SER A 136 -8.93 8.45 1.29
CA SER A 136 -8.35 7.23 0.69
C SER A 136 -6.89 7.41 0.24
N GLY A 137 -6.30 8.59 0.40
CA GLY A 137 -5.01 8.90 -0.21
C GLY A 137 -5.13 9.17 -1.72
N CYS A 138 -4.01 9.19 -2.42
CA CYS A 138 -3.95 9.50 -3.85
C CYS A 138 -4.46 8.37 -4.74
N ALA A 139 -4.57 7.16 -4.20
CA ALA A 139 -5.10 6.00 -4.89
C ALA A 139 -5.76 5.01 -3.95
N ALA A 140 -6.77 4.31 -4.46
CA ALA A 140 -7.31 3.09 -3.85
C ALA A 140 -7.01 1.88 -4.75
N VAL A 141 -6.80 0.73 -4.12
CA VAL A 141 -6.72 -0.57 -4.80
C VAL A 141 -8.15 -1.06 -5.04
N LEU A 142 -8.52 -1.25 -6.31
CA LEU A 142 -9.79 -1.86 -6.71
C LEU A 142 -9.65 -3.37 -6.99
N GLY A 143 -8.44 -3.81 -7.29
CA GLY A 143 -8.10 -5.19 -7.55
C GLY A 143 -6.66 -5.39 -7.12
N ALA A 144 -6.47 -6.20 -6.10
CA ALA A 144 -5.17 -6.44 -5.50
C ALA A 144 -4.42 -7.58 -6.23
N PRO A 145 -3.11 -7.74 -6.00
CA PRO A 145 -2.38 -8.90 -6.49
C PRO A 145 -3.03 -10.22 -6.06
N GLU A 146 -3.09 -11.19 -6.96
CA GLU A 146 -3.60 -12.55 -6.74
C GLU A 146 -2.76 -13.29 -5.70
N LYS A 147 -1.43 -13.10 -5.75
CA LYS A 147 -0.51 -13.72 -4.78
C LYS A 147 -0.02 -12.71 -3.78
N ILE A 148 -0.10 -13.06 -2.49
CA ILE A 148 0.46 -12.26 -1.42
C ILE A 148 1.95 -12.52 -1.30
N ALA A 149 2.71 -11.44 -1.38
CA ALA A 149 4.11 -11.41 -1.05
C ALA A 149 4.34 -10.41 0.07
N ILE A 150 5.38 -10.64 0.88
CA ILE A 150 5.76 -9.76 1.97
C ILE A 150 7.25 -9.47 1.92
N TYR A 151 7.66 -8.27 2.30
CA TYR A 151 9.08 -7.98 2.49
C TYR A 151 9.64 -8.83 3.62
N ARG A 152 10.84 -9.38 3.42
CA ARG A 152 11.46 -10.34 4.35
C ARG A 152 11.64 -9.76 5.75
N ASP A 153 11.93 -8.47 5.87
CA ASP A 153 12.08 -7.77 7.15
C ASP A 153 10.75 -7.45 7.86
N CYS A 154 9.63 -7.61 7.13
CA CYS A 154 8.27 -7.50 7.63
C CYS A 154 7.65 -8.86 7.97
N TYR A 155 8.22 -9.95 7.48
CA TYR A 155 7.71 -11.29 7.74
C TYR A 155 8.05 -11.74 9.16
N THR A 156 7.01 -11.92 9.98
CA THR A 156 7.08 -12.55 11.29
C THR A 156 6.39 -13.91 11.20
N PRO A 157 7.16 -15.03 11.13
CA PRO A 157 6.59 -16.38 11.10
C PRO A 157 5.93 -16.78 12.41
#